data_AF-A0A1Y2ZXC1-F1
#
_entry.id   AF-A0A1Y2ZXC1-F1
#
_cell.length_a   1.000
_cell.length_b   1.000
_cell.length_c   1.000
_cell.angle_alpha   90.00
_cell.angle_beta   90.00
_cell.angle_gamma   90.00
#
_symmetry.space_group_name_H-M   'P 1'
#
loop_
_entity.id
_entity.type
_entity.pdbx_description
1 polymer ?
#
loop_
_entity_poly.entity_id
_entity_poly.type
_entity_poly.pdbx_seq_one_letter_code
_entity_poly.pdbx_strand_id
1 'polypeptide(L)'
;MLQKEDLTLAKWNESSIRIKLENKFNQKGWFKCVKQGGIYTQLAFGNPISFDVWIAWVKIGDVFFDSGMFQGNSRNYSQWRANNTFWDKLITERY
;
A
#
# COMPACT_ATOMS: atom_id res chain seq x y z
N MET A 1 -19.49 17.10 5.26
CA MET A 1 -19.11 15.69 5.52
C MET A 1 -19.56 14.88 4.30
N LEU A 2 -18.72 13.98 3.76
CA LEU A 2 -18.97 13.28 2.49
C LEU A 2 -19.88 12.04 2.62
N GLN A 3 -20.11 11.55 3.84
CA GLN A 3 -20.97 10.39 4.10
C GLN A 3 -22.45 10.81 4.02
N LYS A 4 -23.24 10.11 3.21
CA LYS A 4 -24.69 10.23 3.13
C LYS A 4 -25.32 8.92 3.59
N GLU A 5 -26.37 9.01 4.41
CA GLU A 5 -27.29 7.90 4.71
C GLU A 5 -26.66 6.63 5.30
N ASP A 6 -25.49 6.75 5.93
CA ASP A 6 -24.70 5.62 6.43
C ASP A 6 -24.42 4.52 5.37
N LEU A 7 -24.35 4.93 4.11
CA LEU A 7 -24.20 4.00 2.99
C LEU A 7 -22.79 3.40 2.96
N THR A 8 -22.71 2.07 3.03
CA THR A 8 -21.47 1.33 2.77
C THR A 8 -21.28 1.16 1.27
N LEU A 9 -20.34 1.89 0.69
CA LEU A 9 -20.03 1.83 -0.75
C LEU A 9 -19.16 0.62 -1.14
N ALA A 10 -18.26 0.22 -0.24
CA ALA A 10 -17.35 -0.90 -0.46
C ALA A 10 -16.91 -1.53 0.86
N LYS A 11 -16.66 -2.83 0.83
CA LYS A 11 -16.18 -3.61 1.97
C LYS A 11 -15.07 -4.55 1.52
N TRP A 12 -14.05 -4.68 2.36
CA TRP A 12 -13.02 -5.69 2.21
C TRP A 12 -13.06 -6.63 3.41
N ASN A 13 -13.04 -7.93 3.13
CA ASN A 13 -12.97 -8.94 4.18
C ASN A 13 -11.51 -9.10 4.64
N GLU A 14 -11.31 -9.12 5.95
CA GLU A 14 -10.02 -9.31 6.58
C GLU A 14 -9.26 -10.52 6.01
N SER A 15 -9.91 -11.68 5.96
CA SER A 15 -9.30 -12.92 5.48
C SER A 15 -8.75 -12.79 4.05
N SER A 16 -9.46 -12.08 3.18
CA SER A 16 -9.03 -11.85 1.80
C SER A 16 -7.81 -10.91 1.73
N ILE A 17 -7.80 -9.83 2.51
CA ILE A 17 -6.66 -8.92 2.55
C ILE A 17 -5.45 -9.64 3.16
N ARG A 18 -5.63 -10.31 4.32
CA ARG A 18 -4.57 -11.01 5.05
C ARG A 18 -3.82 -11.98 4.14
N ILE A 19 -4.53 -12.88 3.45
CA ILE A 19 -3.91 -13.84 2.53
C ILE A 19 -3.12 -13.13 1.43
N LYS A 20 -3.70 -12.13 0.77
CA LYS A 20 -3.04 -11.43 -0.35
C LYS A 20 -1.81 -10.65 0.09
N LEU A 21 -1.91 -9.98 1.24
CA LEU A 21 -0.84 -9.17 1.81
C LEU A 21 0.31 -10.05 2.28
N GLU A 22 0.02 -11.09 3.05
CA GLU A 22 1.06 -11.91 3.66
C GLU A 22 1.75 -12.82 2.64
N ASN A 23 1.04 -13.31 1.63
CA ASN A 23 1.66 -14.01 0.51
C ASN A 23 2.63 -13.12 -0.28
N LYS A 24 2.37 -11.81 -0.36
CA LYS A 24 3.19 -10.87 -1.12
C LYS A 24 4.34 -10.31 -0.31
N PHE A 25 4.07 -9.88 0.91
CA PHE A 25 4.98 -9.04 1.70
C PHE A 25 5.50 -9.73 2.95
N ASN A 26 4.88 -10.82 3.43
CA ASN A 26 5.29 -11.48 4.68
C ASN A 26 6.16 -12.73 4.47
N GLN A 27 6.66 -12.96 3.25
CA GLN A 27 7.52 -14.11 2.94
C GLN A 27 9.00 -13.76 3.12
N LYS A 28 9.45 -12.72 2.40
CA LYS A 28 10.84 -12.23 2.41
C LYS A 28 10.92 -10.70 2.50
N GLY A 29 9.83 -10.05 2.86
CA GLY A 29 9.73 -8.60 2.84
C GLY A 29 9.38 -8.04 1.48
N TRP A 30 9.90 -6.85 1.22
CA TRP A 30 9.63 -6.09 0.02
C TRP A 30 10.90 -5.38 -0.45
N PHE A 31 10.90 -5.01 -1.72
CA PHE A 31 11.96 -4.18 -2.27
C PHE A 31 11.38 -3.14 -3.21
N LYS A 32 12.14 -2.08 -3.45
CA LYS A 32 11.89 -1.12 -4.53
C LYS A 32 13.20 -0.72 -5.21
N CYS A 33 13.11 -0.45 -6.50
CA CYS A 33 14.22 0.12 -7.25
C CYS A 33 14.19 1.65 -7.09
N VAL A 34 15.28 2.23 -6.59
CA VAL A 34 15.45 3.68 -6.49
C VAL A 34 15.89 4.21 -7.84
N LYS A 35 15.23 5.28 -8.29
CA LYS A 35 15.47 5.90 -9.58
C LYS A 35 15.89 7.36 -9.38
N GLN A 36 17.01 7.76 -9.96
CA GLN A 36 17.52 9.13 -9.95
C GLN A 36 17.82 9.55 -11.39
N GLY A 37 17.31 10.71 -11.81
CA GLY A 37 17.57 11.23 -13.16
C GLY A 37 17.16 10.29 -14.30
N GLY A 38 16.15 9.44 -14.09
CA GLY A 38 15.72 8.48 -15.11
C GLY A 38 16.43 7.11 -15.05
N ILE A 39 17.45 6.95 -14.20
CA ILE A 39 18.30 5.75 -14.12
C ILE A 39 18.06 5.05 -12.77
N TYR A 40 18.00 3.72 -12.77
CA TYR A 40 17.95 2.95 -11.53
C TYR A 40 19.34 2.90 -10.92
N THR A 41 19.46 3.37 -9.68
CA THR A 41 20.76 3.53 -9.01
C THR A 41 20.93 2.59 -7.83
N GLN A 42 19.83 2.14 -7.21
CA GLN A 42 19.89 1.30 -6.01
C GLN A 42 18.70 0.35 -5.93
N LEU A 43 18.90 -0.75 -5.21
CA LEU A 43 17.84 -1.58 -4.66
C LEU A 43 17.68 -1.26 -3.17
N ALA A 44 16.45 -0.97 -2.74
CA ALA A 44 16.12 -0.78 -1.34
C ALA A 44 15.22 -1.92 -0.85
N PHE A 45 15.55 -2.49 0.30
CA PHE A 45 14.81 -3.61 0.90
C PHE A 45 14.19 -3.18 2.23
N GLY A 46 13.07 -3.82 2.58
CA GLY A 46 12.46 -3.69 3.89
C GLY A 46 11.90 -5.02 4.38
N ASN A 47 11.66 -5.10 5.68
CA ASN A 47 11.28 -6.32 6.38
C ASN A 47 9.91 -6.88 5.93
N PRO A 48 9.64 -8.18 6.23
CA PRO A 48 8.31 -8.77 6.15
C PRO A 48 7.21 -7.93 6.80
N ILE A 49 6.04 -7.85 6.16
CA ILE A 49 4.88 -7.10 6.65
C ILE A 49 3.74 -8.09 6.89
N SER A 50 3.34 -8.27 8.15
CA SER A 50 2.13 -9.02 8.52
C SER A 50 0.88 -8.17 8.35
N PHE A 51 -0.29 -8.81 8.31
CA PHE A 51 -1.55 -8.08 8.26
C PHE A 51 -1.76 -7.19 9.48
N ASP A 52 -1.35 -7.63 10.68
CA ASP A 52 -1.58 -6.87 11.92
C ASP A 52 -0.78 -5.57 11.95
N VAL A 53 0.44 -5.60 11.41
CA VAL A 53 1.25 -4.38 11.19
C VAL A 53 0.59 -3.49 10.16
N TRP A 54 0.16 -4.06 9.03
CA TRP A 54 -0.46 -3.29 7.96
C TRP A 54 -1.77 -2.62 8.36
N ILE A 55 -2.66 -3.32 9.07
CA ILE A 55 -3.94 -2.76 9.51
C ILE A 55 -3.75 -1.66 10.56
N ALA A 56 -2.67 -1.71 11.35
CA ALA A 56 -2.31 -0.61 12.23
C ALA A 56 -1.97 0.65 11.42
N TRP A 57 -1.22 0.53 10.32
CA TRP A 57 -0.92 1.65 9.41
C TRP A 57 -2.16 2.21 8.71
N VAL A 58 -3.14 1.36 8.39
CA VAL A 58 -4.44 1.80 7.87
C VAL A 58 -5.18 2.65 8.90
N LYS A 59 -5.23 2.21 10.17
CA LYS A 59 -5.93 2.90 11.25
C LYS A 59 -5.35 4.29 11.55
N ILE A 60 -4.04 4.48 11.36
CA ILE A 60 -3.37 5.77 11.59
C ILE A 60 -3.23 6.63 10.31
N GLY A 61 -3.65 6.11 9.15
CA GLY A 61 -3.67 6.84 7.89
C GLY A 61 -2.38 6.82 7.07
N ASP A 62 -1.35 6.08 7.51
CA ASP A 62 -0.12 5.88 6.72
C ASP A 62 -0.39 5.03 5.45
N VAL A 63 -1.29 4.06 5.57
CA VAL A 63 -1.89 3.34 4.44
C VAL A 63 -3.32 3.82 4.23
N PHE A 64 -3.67 4.16 3.00
CA PHE A 64 -4.99 4.67 2.64
C PHE A 64 -5.54 3.97 1.39
N PHE A 65 -6.86 3.97 1.27
CA PHE A 65 -7.53 3.47 0.08
C PHE A 65 -7.60 4.57 -0.98
N ASP A 66 -7.03 4.29 -2.16
CA ASP A 66 -6.96 5.20 -3.29
C ASP A 66 -7.76 4.62 -4.46
N SER A 67 -8.76 5.38 -4.93
CA SER A 67 -9.68 4.95 -5.98
C SER A 67 -9.82 6.02 -7.05
N GLY A 68 -9.54 5.62 -8.28
CA GLY A 68 -9.74 6.43 -9.48
C GLY A 68 -11.03 6.07 -10.22
N MET A 69 -12.01 5.46 -9.56
CA MET A 69 -13.25 5.00 -10.19
C MET A 69 -14.22 6.17 -10.46
N PHE A 70 -13.97 6.96 -11.51
CA PHE A 70 -14.84 8.06 -11.93
C PHE A 70 -14.89 8.20 -13.45
N GLN A 71 -15.97 8.82 -13.93
CA GLN A 71 -16.18 9.04 -15.37
C GLN A 71 -15.09 9.94 -15.96
N GLY A 72 -14.48 9.49 -17.05
CA GLY A 72 -13.38 10.21 -17.72
C GLY A 72 -11.98 9.73 -17.32
N ASN A 73 -11.85 8.89 -16.29
CA ASN A 73 -10.58 8.22 -16.02
C ASN A 73 -10.39 6.99 -16.93
N SER A 74 -9.39 7.02 -17.81
CA SER A 74 -9.02 5.88 -18.66
C SER A 74 -8.24 4.79 -17.92
N ARG A 75 -7.80 5.07 -16.69
CA ARG A 75 -7.04 4.15 -15.82
C ARG A 75 -7.75 3.96 -14.51
N ASN A 76 -8.81 3.16 -14.53
CA ASN A 76 -9.54 2.81 -13.33
C ASN A 76 -8.65 2.03 -12.34
N TYR A 77 -8.64 2.44 -11.07
CA TYR A 77 -7.92 1.74 -10.01
C TYR A 77 -8.67 1.83 -8.69
N SER A 78 -8.40 0.86 -7.81
CA SER A 78 -8.91 0.78 -6.44
C SER A 78 -7.88 0.01 -5.62
N GLN A 79 -6.98 0.72 -4.95
CA GLN A 79 -5.76 0.16 -4.38
C GLN A 79 -5.52 0.69 -2.97
N TRP A 80 -4.94 -0.15 -2.12
CA TRP A 80 -4.35 0.30 -0.87
C TRP A 80 -2.93 0.82 -1.14
N ARG A 81 -2.66 2.07 -0.75
CA ARG A 81 -1.41 2.78 -1.04
C ARG A 81 -0.85 3.44 0.20
N ALA A 82 0.42 3.79 0.13
CA ALA A 82 1.11 4.62 1.11
C ALA A 82 2.10 5.53 0.38
N ASN A 83 2.43 6.67 0.99
CA ASN A 83 3.36 7.64 0.40
C ASN A 83 4.78 7.09 0.31
N ASN A 84 5.56 7.54 -0.67
CA ASN A 84 6.96 7.12 -0.81
C ASN A 84 7.79 7.40 0.44
N THR A 85 7.55 8.54 1.09
CA THR A 85 8.21 8.92 2.36
C THR A 85 7.93 7.92 3.48
N PHE A 86 6.76 7.30 3.51
CA PHE A 86 6.43 6.25 4.46
C PHE A 86 7.25 4.99 4.16
N TRP A 87 7.24 4.53 2.90
CA TRP A 87 8.06 3.39 2.47
C TRP A 87 9.55 3.62 2.72
N ASP A 88 10.05 4.84 2.53
CA ASP A 88 11.45 5.18 2.77
C ASP A 88 11.88 4.98 4.23
N LYS A 89 10.98 5.21 5.20
CA LYS A 89 11.25 4.98 6.63
C LYS A 89 11.33 3.49 7.00
N LEU A 90 10.76 2.62 6.17
CA LEU A 90 10.71 1.17 6.39
C LEU A 90 11.90 0.43 5.76
N ILE A 91 12.79 1.14 5.05
CA ILE A 91 13.96 0.56 4.39
C ILE A 91 14.98 0.18 5.45
N THR A 92 15.43 -1.07 5.41
CA THR A 92 16.46 -1.61 6.29
C THR A 92 17.81 -1.72 5.60
N GLU A 93 17.82 -1.90 4.28
CA GLU A 93 19.05 -2.13 3.50
C GLU A 93 18.99 -1.45 2.12
N ARG A 94 20.16 -1.05 1.61
CA ARG A 94 20.34 -0.47 0.28
C ARG A 94 21.60 -1.05 -0.38
N TYR A 95 21.49 -1.36 -1.67
CA TYR A 95 22.56 -1.88 -2.53
C TYR A 95 22.65 -1.07 -3.82
#